data_AF-A0AAE8QUD1-F1
#
_entry.id   AF-A0AAE8QUD1-F1
#
_cell.length_a   1.000
_cell.length_b   1.000
_cell.length_c   1.000
_cell.angle_alpha   90.00
_cell.angle_beta   90.00
_cell.angle_gamma   90.00
#
_symmetry.space_group_name_H-M   'P 1'
#
loop_
_entity.id
_entity.type
_entity.pdbx_description
1 polymer ?
#
loop_
_entity_poly.entity_id
_entity_poly.type
_entity_poly.pdbx_seq_one_letter_code
_entity_poly.pdbx_strand_id
1 'polypeptide(L)'
;MRYPVSAVNPHPPYDISSFSPLGVSVVSNMMIARFHRGPSALTYLWFYKQVRGRGPWDYKNQLGRQYENFGNFHYGAVGIAAGIKPEILLRGAGIAQILAGTSSPDFENYQGPDPHGDDPTDQTWIRAGIDYAQRAGF
;
A
#
# COMPACT_ATOMS: atom_id res chain seq x y z
N MET A 1 6.68 39.11 5.73
CA MET A 1 5.62 38.17 6.11
C MET A 1 6.24 36.80 6.29
N ARG A 2 6.26 36.28 7.52
CA ARG A 2 6.73 34.91 7.82
C ARG A 2 5.55 33.98 7.57
N TYR A 3 5.69 33.05 6.63
CA TYR A 3 4.73 31.97 6.44
C TYR A 3 4.66 31.15 7.73
N PRO A 4 3.47 30.79 8.23
CA PRO A 4 3.39 29.84 9.33
C PRO A 4 3.93 28.51 8.81
N VAL A 5 5.02 28.05 9.42
CA VAL A 5 5.49 26.68 9.23
C VAL A 5 4.41 25.82 9.89
N SER A 6 3.53 25.23 9.09
CA SER A 6 2.62 24.20 9.57
C SER A 6 3.48 23.18 10.31
N ALA A 7 3.23 23.03 11.61
CA ALA A 7 3.83 21.96 12.39
C ALA A 7 3.46 20.65 11.70
N VAL A 8 4.43 20.05 11.01
CA VAL A 8 4.30 18.72 10.46
C VAL A 8 4.07 17.83 11.67
N ASN A 9 2.83 17.39 11.87
CA ASN A 9 2.53 16.37 12.85
C ASN A 9 3.36 15.13 12.45
N PRO A 10 4.34 14.70 13.26
CA PRO A 10 5.20 13.58 12.91
C PRO A 10 4.44 12.24 12.96
N HIS A 11 3.20 12.25 13.45
CA HIS A 11 2.27 11.14 13.39
C HIS A 11 1.31 11.34 12.21
N PRO A 12 1.39 10.48 11.18
CA PRO A 12 0.37 10.43 10.13
C PRO A 12 -1.02 10.21 10.74
N PRO A 13 -2.12 10.62 10.08
CA PRO A 13 -3.47 10.60 10.64
C PRO A 13 -4.06 9.19 10.86
N TYR A 14 -3.24 8.15 10.74
CA TYR A 14 -3.66 6.75 10.75
C TYR A 14 -3.28 6.09 12.07
N ASP A 15 -4.28 5.68 12.86
CA ASP A 15 -4.08 4.75 13.97
C ASP A 15 -3.93 3.34 13.42
N ILE A 16 -2.72 3.01 12.96
CA ILE A 16 -2.38 1.71 12.37
C ILE A 16 -2.70 0.56 13.33
N SER A 17 -2.56 0.78 14.65
CA SER A 17 -2.80 -0.24 15.66
C SER A 17 -4.25 -0.74 15.68
N SER A 18 -5.20 0.09 15.24
CA SER A 18 -6.62 -0.25 15.19
C SER A 18 -6.98 -1.29 14.11
N PHE A 19 -6.14 -1.46 13.09
CA PHE A 19 -6.40 -2.38 11.98
C PHE A 19 -5.21 -3.29 11.61
N SER A 20 -4.05 -3.15 12.25
CA SER A 20 -2.89 -4.03 12.03
C SER A 20 -2.98 -5.34 12.82
N PRO A 21 -2.49 -6.48 12.27
CA PRO A 21 -2.28 -7.68 13.05
C PRO A 21 -1.28 -7.48 14.19
N LEU A 22 -1.48 -8.18 15.31
CA LEU A 22 -0.56 -8.15 16.44
C LEU A 22 0.86 -8.56 16.00
N GLY A 23 1.85 -7.76 16.41
CA GLY A 23 3.27 -8.02 16.13
C GLY A 23 3.76 -7.61 14.74
N VAL A 24 2.89 -7.07 13.87
CA VAL A 24 3.31 -6.56 12.55
C VAL A 24 3.58 -5.06 12.63
N SER A 25 4.78 -4.64 12.24
CA SER A 25 5.18 -3.23 12.19
C SER A 25 5.33 -2.75 10.75
N VAL A 26 4.46 -1.83 10.33
CA VAL A 26 4.54 -1.19 9.00
C VAL A 26 5.87 -0.46 8.85
N VAL A 27 6.31 0.28 9.87
CA VAL A 27 7.58 1.02 9.85
C VAL A 27 8.78 0.09 9.68
N SER A 28 8.82 -1.03 10.41
CA SER A 28 9.91 -2.01 10.27
C SER A 28 9.96 -2.58 8.85
N ASN A 29 8.80 -2.88 8.26
CA ASN A 29 8.71 -3.38 6.89
C ASN A 29 9.11 -2.32 5.85
N MET A 30 8.73 -1.04 6.05
CA MET A 30 9.18 0.06 5.20
C MET A 30 10.70 0.25 5.29
N MET A 31 11.29 0.12 6.48
CA MET A 31 12.74 0.19 6.64
C MET A 31 13.47 -0.94 5.90
N ILE A 32 12.90 -2.16 5.90
CA ILE A 32 13.41 -3.27 5.09
C ILE A 32 13.27 -2.96 3.59
N ALA A 33 12.13 -2.41 3.16
CA ALA A 33 11.90 -2.05 1.77
C ALA A 33 12.85 -0.94 1.27
N ARG A 34 13.20 0.02 2.14
CA ARG A 34 14.10 1.16 1.84
C ARG A 34 15.46 0.76 1.27
N PHE A 35 15.93 -0.46 1.51
CA PHE A 35 17.18 -0.95 0.95
C PHE A 35 17.14 -1.15 -0.57
N HIS A 36 15.96 -1.23 -1.18
CA HIS A 36 15.81 -1.41 -2.63
C HIS A 36 15.96 -0.12 -3.45
N ARG A 37 15.89 1.06 -2.80
CA ARG A 37 16.28 2.41 -3.30
C ARG A 37 15.83 2.81 -4.72
N GLY A 38 14.80 2.19 -5.29
CA GLY A 38 14.28 2.58 -6.61
C GLY A 38 13.77 1.41 -7.47
N PRO A 39 13.13 1.72 -8.61
CA PRO A 39 12.36 0.78 -9.43
C PRO A 39 13.26 -0.06 -10.36
N SER A 40 14.21 -0.82 -9.79
CA SER A 40 14.99 -1.79 -10.56
C SER A 40 14.17 -3.06 -10.83
N ALA A 41 14.52 -3.84 -11.85
CA ALA A 41 13.90 -5.14 -12.10
C ALA A 41 14.01 -6.08 -10.88
N LEU A 42 15.14 -6.00 -10.14
CA LEU A 42 15.33 -6.75 -8.90
C LEU A 42 14.40 -6.27 -7.78
N THR A 43 14.16 -4.96 -7.70
CA THR A 43 13.20 -4.36 -6.76
C THR A 43 11.79 -4.86 -7.03
N TYR A 44 11.35 -4.83 -8.30
CA TYR A 44 10.03 -5.33 -8.68
C TYR A 44 9.87 -6.82 -8.41
N LEU A 45 10.88 -7.64 -8.75
CA LEU A 45 10.86 -9.07 -8.50
C LEU A 45 10.79 -9.38 -7.00
N TRP A 46 11.61 -8.71 -6.20
CA TRP A 46 11.59 -8.87 -4.75
C TRP A 46 10.23 -8.44 -4.18
N PHE A 47 9.75 -7.25 -4.53
CA PHE A 47 8.50 -6.71 -4.03
C PHE A 47 7.32 -7.64 -4.36
N TYR A 48 7.25 -8.11 -5.60
CA TYR A 48 6.26 -9.10 -6.04
C TYR A 48 6.29 -10.38 -5.18
N LYS A 49 7.49 -10.92 -4.91
CA LYS A 49 7.63 -12.12 -4.05
C LYS A 49 7.12 -11.89 -2.63
N GLN A 50 7.24 -10.67 -2.11
CA GLN A 50 6.74 -10.33 -0.78
C GLN A 50 5.20 -10.25 -0.72
N VAL A 51 4.59 -9.59 -1.71
CA VAL A 51 3.16 -9.17 -1.66
C VAL A 51 2.19 -10.08 -2.41
N ARG A 52 2.68 -10.99 -3.26
CA ARG A 52 1.81 -11.92 -4.00
C ARG A 52 0.98 -12.79 -3.07
N GLY A 53 -0.07 -13.41 -3.63
CA GLY A 53 -0.83 -14.44 -2.93
C GLY A 53 0.08 -15.53 -2.33
N ARG A 54 -0.14 -15.82 -1.05
CA ARG A 54 0.65 -16.68 -0.15
C ARG A 54 2.10 -16.21 0.08
N GLY A 55 2.42 -14.98 -0.30
CA GLY A 55 3.70 -14.35 -0.01
C GLY A 55 3.81 -13.90 1.45
N PRO A 56 5.01 -13.56 1.94
CA PRO A 56 5.25 -13.12 3.33
C PRO A 56 4.35 -12.00 3.85
N TRP A 57 3.89 -11.10 2.97
CA TRP A 57 3.05 -9.95 3.32
C TRP A 57 1.59 -10.09 2.88
N ASP A 58 1.16 -11.30 2.52
CA ASP A 58 -0.25 -11.62 2.28
C ASP A 58 -0.99 -11.84 3.60
N TYR A 59 -1.20 -10.75 4.34
CA TYR A 59 -1.83 -10.79 5.67
C TYR A 59 -3.26 -11.35 5.63
N LYS A 60 -3.99 -11.12 4.54
CA LYS A 60 -5.35 -11.64 4.32
C LYS A 60 -5.36 -13.18 4.38
N ASN A 61 -4.46 -13.82 3.65
CA ASN A 61 -4.44 -15.29 3.60
C ASN A 61 -3.59 -15.92 4.72
N GLN A 62 -2.63 -15.20 5.30
CA GLN A 62 -1.82 -15.72 6.41
C GLN A 62 -2.49 -15.58 7.78
N LEU A 63 -3.15 -14.45 8.04
CA LEU A 63 -3.64 -14.08 9.38
C LEU A 63 -5.16 -13.90 9.45
N GLY A 64 -5.83 -13.80 8.29
CA GLY A 64 -7.29 -13.78 8.18
C GLY A 64 -7.83 -12.62 7.36
N ARG A 65 -9.04 -12.79 6.82
CA ARG A 65 -9.67 -11.85 5.89
C ARG A 65 -9.89 -10.44 6.48
N GLN A 66 -10.00 -10.33 7.79
CA GLN A 66 -10.11 -9.04 8.48
C GLN A 66 -8.92 -8.10 8.25
N TYR A 67 -7.77 -8.63 7.80
CA TYR A 67 -6.55 -7.85 7.53
C TYR A 67 -6.36 -7.47 6.06
N GLU A 68 -7.40 -7.60 5.23
CA GLU A 68 -7.39 -7.17 3.83
C GLU A 68 -7.05 -5.68 3.69
N ASN A 69 -7.79 -4.82 4.38
CA ASN A 69 -7.55 -3.37 4.43
C ASN A 69 -6.11 -3.03 4.88
N PHE A 70 -5.62 -3.75 5.91
CA PHE A 70 -4.25 -3.59 6.37
C PHE A 70 -3.23 -4.01 5.31
N GLY A 71 -3.46 -5.12 4.61
CA GLY A 71 -2.60 -5.57 3.51
C GLY A 71 -2.51 -4.53 2.39
N ASN A 72 -3.63 -3.92 2.02
CA ASN A 72 -3.69 -2.87 1.00
C ASN A 72 -2.97 -1.59 1.44
N PHE A 73 -3.19 -1.15 2.69
CA PHE A 73 -2.42 -0.05 3.29
C PHE A 73 -0.92 -0.35 3.33
N HIS A 74 -0.56 -1.55 3.78
CA HIS A 74 0.83 -1.99 3.90
C HIS A 74 1.51 -2.04 2.54
N TYR A 75 0.85 -2.58 1.52
CA TYR A 75 1.32 -2.62 0.13
C TYR A 75 1.70 -1.23 -0.40
N GLY A 76 0.82 -0.24 -0.21
CA GLY A 76 1.10 1.15 -0.59
C GLY A 76 2.32 1.69 0.14
N ALA A 77 2.37 1.52 1.46
CA ALA A 77 3.44 2.05 2.29
C ALA A 77 4.82 1.46 1.97
N VAL A 78 4.92 0.13 1.91
CA VAL A 78 6.20 -0.54 1.61
C VAL A 78 6.62 -0.39 0.15
N GLY A 79 5.68 -0.21 -0.78
CA GLY A 79 5.96 0.07 -2.18
C GLY A 79 6.67 1.41 -2.37
N ILE A 80 6.15 2.47 -1.73
CA ILE A 80 6.82 3.78 -1.69
C ILE A 80 8.19 3.67 -1.05
N ALA A 81 8.28 2.99 0.10
CA ALA A 81 9.56 2.79 0.78
C ALA A 81 10.58 2.04 -0.10
N ALA A 82 10.16 1.11 -0.96
CA ALA A 82 11.03 0.44 -1.93
C ALA A 82 11.47 1.34 -3.10
N GLY A 83 10.90 2.54 -3.23
CA GLY A 83 11.14 3.48 -4.33
C GLY A 83 10.27 3.21 -5.56
N ILE A 84 9.15 2.50 -5.40
CA ILE A 84 8.18 2.28 -6.49
C ILE A 84 7.25 3.49 -6.56
N LYS A 85 6.98 3.98 -7.78
CA LYS A 85 6.10 5.14 -7.97
C LYS A 85 4.64 4.80 -7.60
N PRO A 86 3.89 5.75 -7.00
CA PRO A 86 2.48 5.57 -6.65
C PRO A 86 1.63 4.96 -7.77
N GLU A 87 1.74 5.49 -8.99
CA GLU A 87 0.95 5.03 -10.14
C GLU A 87 1.20 3.56 -10.48
N ILE A 88 2.42 3.06 -10.29
CA ILE A 88 2.76 1.66 -10.56
C ILE A 88 2.12 0.74 -9.50
N LEU A 89 2.05 1.19 -8.25
CA LEU A 89 1.38 0.45 -7.17
C LEU A 89 -0.13 0.35 -7.43
N LEU A 90 -0.77 1.48 -7.73
CA LEU A 90 -2.21 1.55 -7.96
C LEU A 90 -2.64 0.70 -9.16
N ARG A 91 -1.91 0.78 -10.28
CA ARG A 91 -2.18 -0.07 -11.46
C ARG A 91 -1.82 -1.54 -11.22
N GLY A 92 -0.75 -1.79 -10.46
CA GLY A 92 -0.31 -3.15 -10.14
C GLY A 92 -1.35 -3.94 -9.33
N ALA A 93 -1.99 -3.29 -8.35
CA ALA A 93 -3.07 -3.88 -7.57
C ALA A 93 -4.30 -4.21 -8.45
N GLY A 94 -4.73 -3.27 -9.29
CA GLY A 94 -5.83 -3.51 -10.24
C GLY A 94 -5.56 -4.65 -11.20
N ILE A 95 -4.36 -4.74 -11.78
CA ILE A 95 -3.97 -5.88 -12.62
C ILE A 95 -4.02 -7.19 -11.81
N ALA A 96 -3.54 -7.20 -10.56
CA ALA A 96 -3.58 -8.39 -9.72
C ALA A 96 -5.03 -8.86 -9.45
N GLN A 97 -5.95 -7.93 -9.19
CA GLN A 97 -7.36 -8.23 -8.99
C GLN A 97 -8.04 -8.74 -10.26
N ILE A 98 -7.76 -8.13 -11.42
CA ILE A 98 -8.24 -8.61 -12.72
C ILE A 98 -7.76 -10.05 -12.96
N LEU A 99 -6.47 -10.33 -12.75
CA LEU A 99 -5.90 -11.67 -12.91
C LEU A 99 -6.45 -12.70 -11.91
N ALA A 100 -6.85 -12.25 -10.72
CA ALA A 100 -7.52 -13.09 -9.73
C ALA A 100 -8.99 -13.39 -10.09
N GLY A 101 -9.54 -12.72 -11.10
CA GLY A 101 -10.93 -12.87 -11.53
C GLY A 101 -11.94 -12.28 -10.53
N THR A 102 -11.50 -11.37 -9.65
CA THR A 102 -12.34 -10.71 -8.64
C THR A 102 -12.66 -9.25 -8.98
N SER A 103 -12.21 -8.78 -10.15
CA SER A 103 -12.60 -7.48 -10.69
C SER A 103 -14.06 -7.49 -11.13
N SER A 104 -14.79 -6.40 -10.86
CA SER A 104 -16.18 -6.19 -11.28
C SER A 104 -16.27 -5.04 -12.28
N PRO A 105 -17.09 -5.14 -13.34
CA PRO A 105 -17.40 -4.01 -14.22
C PRO A 105 -17.93 -2.78 -13.47
N ASP A 106 -18.58 -2.98 -12.32
CA ASP A 106 -19.15 -1.89 -11.52
C ASP A 106 -18.06 -0.96 -10.95
N PHE A 107 -16.81 -1.42 -10.84
CA PHE A 107 -15.70 -0.60 -10.40
C PHE A 107 -15.40 0.53 -11.39
N GLU A 108 -15.69 0.35 -12.68
CA GLU A 108 -15.54 1.40 -13.70
C GLU A 108 -16.50 2.58 -13.46
N ASN A 109 -17.61 2.35 -12.76
CA ASN A 109 -18.62 3.36 -12.45
C ASN A 109 -18.42 4.05 -11.08
N TYR A 110 -17.30 3.80 -10.41
CA TYR A 110 -16.99 4.41 -9.12
C TYR A 110 -16.82 5.93 -9.24
N GLN A 111 -17.60 6.71 -8.47
CA GLN A 111 -17.60 8.18 -8.54
C GLN A 111 -16.41 8.86 -7.84
N GLY A 112 -15.37 8.11 -7.47
CA GLY A 112 -14.16 8.61 -6.83
C GLY A 112 -12.93 8.51 -7.74
N PRO A 113 -11.71 8.52 -7.16
CA PRO A 113 -10.48 8.36 -7.93
C PRO A 113 -10.47 7.01 -8.67
N ASP A 114 -9.96 7.00 -9.90
CA ASP A 114 -9.93 5.81 -10.78
C ASP A 114 -9.42 4.57 -10.02
N PRO A 115 -10.23 3.51 -9.90
CA PRO A 115 -9.83 2.31 -9.18
C PRO A 115 -8.91 1.41 -10.00
N HIS A 116 -8.62 1.73 -11.28
CA HIS A 116 -7.72 0.98 -12.15
C HIS A 116 -8.05 -0.52 -12.27
N GLY A 117 -9.34 -0.88 -12.15
CA GLY A 117 -9.83 -2.27 -12.17
C GLY A 117 -9.76 -3.01 -10.84
N ASP A 118 -9.31 -2.35 -9.78
CA ASP A 118 -9.29 -2.86 -8.40
C ASP A 118 -10.58 -2.49 -7.63
N ASP A 119 -10.75 -3.00 -6.41
CA ASP A 119 -11.88 -2.62 -5.55
C ASP A 119 -11.67 -1.17 -5.10
N PRO A 120 -12.66 -0.28 -5.21
CA PRO A 120 -12.50 1.11 -4.81
C PRO A 120 -12.08 1.31 -3.34
N THR A 121 -12.49 0.39 -2.45
CA THR A 121 -12.09 0.37 -1.04
C THR A 121 -10.61 0.02 -0.92
N ASP A 122 -10.16 -1.01 -1.64
CA ASP A 122 -8.77 -1.46 -1.63
C ASP A 122 -7.84 -0.35 -2.13
N GLN A 123 -8.22 0.32 -3.21
CA GLN A 123 -7.48 1.47 -3.73
C GLN A 123 -7.44 2.64 -2.76
N THR A 124 -8.49 2.84 -1.96
CA THR A 124 -8.48 3.88 -0.92
C THR A 124 -7.44 3.56 0.15
N TRP A 125 -7.32 2.29 0.56
CA TRP A 125 -6.30 1.85 1.51
C TRP A 125 -4.89 1.92 0.94
N ILE A 126 -4.68 1.53 -0.33
CA ILE A 126 -3.38 1.64 -1.00
C ILE A 126 -2.94 3.11 -1.04
N ARG A 127 -3.84 4.05 -1.40
CA ARG A 127 -3.56 5.49 -1.38
C ARG A 127 -3.23 6.01 0.01
N ALA A 128 -3.94 5.54 1.04
CA ALA A 128 -3.65 5.89 2.42
C ALA A 128 -2.25 5.41 2.86
N GLY A 129 -1.84 4.21 2.44
CA GLY A 129 -0.50 3.69 2.67
C GLY A 129 0.59 4.50 1.96
N ILE A 130 0.33 4.92 0.73
CA ILE A 130 1.22 5.80 -0.05
C ILE A 130 1.40 7.14 0.67
N ASP A 131 0.30 7.80 1.05
CA ASP A 131 0.32 9.08 1.79
C ASP A 131 1.08 8.93 3.12
N TYR A 132 0.82 7.85 3.85
CA TYR A 132 1.53 7.53 5.09
C TYR A 132 3.06 7.47 4.91
N ALA A 133 3.55 6.70 3.92
CA ALA A 133 4.98 6.57 3.67
C ALA A 133 5.63 7.89 3.26
N GLN A 134 4.97 8.66 2.39
CA GLN A 134 5.47 9.97 1.95
C GLN A 134 5.57 10.96 3.12
N ARG A 135 4.56 11.03 3.99
CA ARG A 135 4.58 11.87 5.21
C ARG A 135 5.64 11.42 6.21
N ALA A 136 5.96 10.13 6.25
CA ALA A 136 7.01 9.56 7.08
C ALA A 136 8.44 9.75 6.52
N GLY A 137 8.61 10.39 5.36
CA GLY A 137 9.92 10.67 4.77
C GLY A 137 10.56 9.50 4.01
N PHE A 138 9.72 8.64 3.43
CA PHE A 138 10.13 7.62 2.47
C PHE A 138 10.00 8.09 1.02
#